data_AF-A0A3A8YIB3-F1
#
_entry.id   AF-A0A3A8YIB3-F1
#
_cell.length_a   1.000
_cell.length_b   1.000
_cell.length_c   1.000
_cell.angle_alpha   90.00
_cell.angle_beta   90.00
_cell.angle_gamma   90.00
#
_symmetry.space_group_name_H-M   'P 1'
#
loop_
_entity.id
_entity.type
_entity.pdbx_description
1 polymer ?
#
loop_
_entity_poly.entity_id
_entity_poly.type
_entity_poly.pdbx_seq_one_letter_code
_entity_poly.pdbx_strand_id
1 'polypeptide(L)'
;MKNLDEARAYQQQTQSRDNADLWSAILDVHHALTAAGGQGLPEATLSKAQANLVRAGVVSAGEFTDEELSRMATADGVREWRPDIGTLFANEPVIGPDRETYITLTQHQAQEGWAPGSEGGRTLFRLLRKEPEGEGEYLDFAWGEHVPFGAVRRDPEDGLLYTPIHQGGVTLYEPHFPHLVPSEYALYDEPDPEPGPDPFDVPDWDDLPANYSFNVGERFTCDGQLYEVRRLFDKVEGWRPPALSGDYYQPVATSVAAAQGGGEGEA
;
A
#
# COMPACT_ATOMS: atom_id res chain seq x y z
N MET A 1 -19.27 25.72 -27.22
CA MET A 1 -17.92 26.23 -27.57
C MET A 1 -16.97 25.39 -26.73
N LYS A 2 -16.02 24.65 -27.33
CA LYS A 2 -15.06 23.84 -26.54
C LYS A 2 -14.20 24.79 -25.71
N ASN A 3 -14.08 24.56 -24.41
CA ASN A 3 -13.16 25.34 -23.58
C ASN A 3 -11.70 24.97 -23.95
N LEU A 4 -10.72 25.79 -23.54
CA LEU A 4 -9.32 25.57 -23.91
C LEU A 4 -8.77 24.23 -23.38
N ASP A 5 -9.20 23.81 -22.20
CA ASP A 5 -8.75 22.54 -21.58
C ASP A 5 -9.27 21.34 -22.37
N GLU A 6 -10.53 21.37 -22.79
CA GLU A 6 -11.14 20.35 -23.64
C GLU A 6 -10.45 20.31 -25.00
N ALA A 7 -10.18 21.46 -25.64
CA ALA A 7 -9.47 21.50 -26.92
C ALA A 7 -8.07 20.88 -26.83
N ARG A 8 -7.33 21.14 -25.73
CA ARG A 8 -6.03 20.52 -25.46
C ARG A 8 -6.14 19.02 -25.23
N ALA A 9 -7.14 18.57 -24.47
CA ALA A 9 -7.38 17.14 -24.23
C ALA A 9 -7.65 16.39 -25.54
N TYR A 10 -8.49 16.95 -26.42
CA TYR A 10 -8.69 16.39 -27.78
C TYR A 10 -7.38 16.33 -28.56
N GLN A 11 -6.59 17.41 -28.56
CA GLN A 11 -5.32 17.43 -29.28
C GLN A 11 -4.35 16.37 -28.74
N GLN A 12 -4.23 16.22 -27.43
CA GLN A 12 -3.40 15.19 -26.80
C GLN A 12 -3.88 13.80 -27.19
N GLN A 13 -5.17 13.52 -27.06
CA GLN A 13 -5.77 12.24 -27.45
C GLN A 13 -5.47 11.88 -28.91
N THR A 14 -5.59 12.85 -29.82
CA THR A 14 -5.24 12.67 -31.24
C THR A 14 -3.75 12.41 -31.42
N GLN A 15 -2.88 13.21 -30.79
CA GLN A 15 -1.43 13.03 -30.90
C GLN A 15 -0.94 11.68 -30.37
N SER A 16 -1.51 11.19 -29.26
CA SER A 16 -1.14 9.88 -28.72
C SER A 16 -1.54 8.75 -29.68
N ARG A 17 -2.71 8.86 -30.31
CA ARG A 17 -3.18 7.88 -31.31
C ARG A 17 -2.36 7.92 -32.59
N ASP A 18 -2.13 9.11 -33.14
CA ASP A 18 -1.42 9.28 -34.41
C ASP A 18 0.07 8.87 -34.30
N ASN A 19 0.65 8.99 -33.10
CA ASN A 19 2.04 8.63 -32.82
C ASN A 19 2.19 7.29 -32.07
N ALA A 20 1.15 6.46 -32.01
CA ALA A 20 1.16 5.19 -31.25
C ALA A 20 2.37 4.30 -31.59
N ASP A 21 2.68 4.13 -32.88
CA ASP A 21 3.81 3.32 -33.33
C ASP A 21 5.17 3.89 -32.86
N LEU A 22 5.29 5.21 -32.76
CA LEU A 22 6.51 5.86 -32.25
C LEU A 22 6.67 5.61 -30.75
N TRP A 23 5.57 5.65 -29.99
CA TRP A 23 5.61 5.34 -28.56
C TRP A 23 5.98 3.88 -28.30
N SER A 24 5.43 2.95 -29.08
CA SER A 24 5.83 1.53 -29.03
C SER A 24 7.30 1.36 -29.37
N ALA A 25 7.79 2.01 -30.44
CA ALA A 25 9.19 1.93 -30.84
C ALA A 25 10.15 2.44 -29.76
N ILE A 26 9.76 3.44 -28.95
CA ILE A 26 10.55 3.90 -27.81
C ILE A 26 10.74 2.80 -26.77
N LEU A 27 9.66 2.05 -26.46
CA LEU A 27 9.74 0.92 -25.53
C LEU A 27 10.58 -0.22 -26.11
N ASP A 28 10.41 -0.53 -27.40
CA ASP A 28 11.22 -1.55 -28.09
C ASP A 28 12.72 -1.22 -28.06
N VAL A 29 13.08 0.05 -28.27
CA VAL A 29 14.47 0.51 -28.16
C VAL A 29 15.00 0.34 -26.73
N HIS A 30 14.20 0.65 -25.71
CA HIS A 30 14.58 0.40 -24.32
C HIS A 30 14.86 -1.09 -24.09
N HIS A 31 13.96 -1.98 -24.51
CA HIS A 31 14.14 -3.43 -24.37
C HIS A 31 15.37 -3.96 -25.12
N ALA A 32 15.63 -3.45 -26.32
CA ALA A 32 16.82 -3.83 -27.08
C ALA A 32 18.12 -3.39 -26.38
N LEU A 33 18.15 -2.18 -25.82
CA LEU A 33 19.29 -1.65 -25.09
C LEU A 33 19.57 -2.45 -23.81
N THR A 34 18.54 -2.79 -23.05
CA THR A 34 18.69 -3.60 -21.82
C THR A 34 19.09 -5.03 -22.13
N ALA A 35 18.51 -5.64 -23.17
CA ALA A 35 18.91 -6.97 -23.65
C ALA A 35 20.37 -7.02 -24.13
N ALA A 36 20.92 -5.92 -24.63
CA ALA A 36 22.33 -5.78 -24.99
C ALA A 36 23.26 -5.52 -23.77
N GLY A 37 22.72 -5.50 -22.54
CA GLY A 37 23.47 -5.23 -21.32
C GLY A 37 23.68 -3.75 -21.01
N GLY A 38 23.01 -2.85 -21.73
CA GLY A 38 23.02 -1.41 -21.47
C GLY A 38 22.01 -0.99 -20.40
N GLN A 39 22.12 0.27 -19.95
CA GLN A 39 21.25 0.86 -18.92
C GLN A 39 19.79 1.10 -19.40
N GLY A 40 19.53 1.04 -20.71
CA GLY A 40 18.23 1.37 -21.30
C GLY A 40 17.98 2.89 -21.42
N LEU A 41 16.74 3.25 -21.74
CA LEU A 41 16.29 4.65 -21.77
C LEU A 41 15.89 5.16 -20.37
N PRO A 42 15.93 6.49 -20.11
CA PRO A 42 15.51 7.07 -18.84
C PRO A 42 14.06 6.75 -18.47
N GLU A 43 13.77 6.51 -17.19
CA GLU A 43 12.45 6.14 -16.69
C GLU A 43 11.35 7.12 -17.11
N ALA A 44 11.59 8.43 -17.01
CA ALA A 44 10.62 9.45 -17.43
C ALA A 44 10.22 9.33 -18.91
N THR A 45 11.12 8.86 -19.78
CA THR A 45 10.82 8.60 -21.20
C THR A 45 9.91 7.39 -21.35
N LEU A 46 10.13 6.34 -20.55
CA LEU A 46 9.31 5.13 -20.54
C LEU A 46 7.90 5.44 -20.02
N SER A 47 7.80 6.14 -18.88
CA SER A 47 6.50 6.52 -18.30
C SER A 47 5.68 7.38 -19.27
N LYS A 48 6.34 8.30 -20.00
CA LYS A 48 5.66 9.11 -21.01
C LYS A 48 5.19 8.29 -22.21
N ALA A 49 6.02 7.36 -22.71
CA ALA A 49 5.63 6.47 -23.80
C ALA A 49 4.46 5.56 -23.39
N GLN A 50 4.54 4.95 -22.20
CA GLN A 50 3.46 4.16 -21.63
C GLN A 50 2.18 4.97 -21.46
N ALA A 51 2.25 6.18 -20.89
CA ALA A 51 1.08 7.05 -20.71
C ALA A 51 0.38 7.34 -22.05
N ASN A 52 1.16 7.60 -23.10
CA ASN A 52 0.62 7.85 -24.43
C ASN A 52 0.02 6.59 -25.07
N LEU A 53 0.61 5.41 -24.87
CA LEU A 53 0.05 4.15 -25.37
C LEU A 53 -1.26 3.77 -24.66
N VAL A 54 -1.32 3.98 -23.35
CA VAL A 54 -2.54 3.81 -22.55
C VAL A 54 -3.63 4.79 -22.99
N ARG A 55 -3.28 6.08 -23.17
CA ARG A 55 -4.20 7.09 -23.70
C ARG A 55 -4.68 6.73 -25.12
N ALA A 56 -3.79 6.22 -25.97
CA ALA A 56 -4.13 5.78 -27.32
C ALA A 56 -5.03 4.52 -27.35
N GLY A 57 -5.17 3.83 -26.22
CA GLY A 57 -5.92 2.57 -26.12
C GLY A 57 -5.16 1.37 -26.71
N VAL A 58 -3.85 1.48 -26.89
CA VAL A 58 -2.99 0.38 -27.36
C VAL A 58 -2.69 -0.60 -26.24
N VAL A 59 -2.55 -0.09 -25.01
CA VAL A 59 -2.33 -0.88 -23.79
C VAL A 59 -3.44 -0.57 -22.81
N SER A 60 -3.89 -1.58 -22.05
CA SER A 60 -4.91 -1.39 -21.02
C SER A 60 -4.33 -0.74 -19.77
N ALA A 61 -5.00 0.27 -19.21
CA ALA A 61 -4.64 0.81 -17.89
C ALA A 61 -4.71 -0.26 -16.79
N GLY A 62 -5.53 -1.31 -16.96
CA GLY A 62 -5.62 -2.43 -16.01
C GLY A 62 -4.38 -3.32 -15.95
N GLU A 63 -3.42 -3.17 -16.86
CA GLU A 63 -2.13 -3.88 -16.82
C GLU A 63 -1.11 -3.23 -15.88
N PHE A 64 -1.44 -2.05 -15.34
CA PHE A 64 -0.56 -1.27 -14.48
C PHE A 64 -1.10 -1.20 -13.06
N THR A 65 -0.18 -1.17 -12.11
CA THR A 65 -0.46 -0.86 -10.71
C THR A 65 -0.85 0.61 -10.53
N ASP A 66 -1.52 0.95 -9.43
CA ASP A 66 -1.88 2.34 -9.11
C ASP A 66 -0.66 3.26 -9.02
N GLU A 67 0.47 2.75 -8.51
CA GLU A 67 1.72 3.49 -8.42
C GLU A 67 2.33 3.77 -9.80
N GLU A 68 2.28 2.80 -10.72
CA GLU A 68 2.71 3.00 -12.11
C GLU A 68 1.83 4.02 -12.82
N LEU A 69 0.50 3.90 -12.70
CA LEU A 69 -0.44 4.86 -13.28
C LEU A 69 -0.25 6.27 -12.70
N SER A 70 0.05 6.38 -11.40
CA SER A 70 0.33 7.67 -10.75
C SER A 70 1.63 8.32 -11.29
N ARG A 71 2.67 7.52 -11.50
CA ARG A 71 3.91 8.00 -12.15
C ARG A 71 3.66 8.45 -13.59
N MET A 72 2.88 7.69 -14.35
CA MET A 72 2.49 8.01 -15.73
C MET A 72 1.68 9.32 -15.80
N ALA A 73 0.72 9.51 -14.89
CA ALA A 73 -0.09 10.72 -14.79
C ALA A 73 0.77 11.98 -14.60
N THR A 74 1.78 11.88 -13.72
CA THR A 74 2.70 13.00 -13.44
C THR A 74 3.53 13.39 -14.67
N ALA A 75 3.87 12.44 -15.54
CA ALA A 75 4.70 12.69 -16.72
C ALA A 75 3.94 13.32 -17.90
N ASP A 76 2.63 13.09 -18.01
CA ASP A 76 1.81 13.45 -19.19
C ASP A 76 0.87 14.66 -18.93
N GLY A 77 0.85 15.15 -17.69
CA GLY A 77 0.02 16.28 -17.24
C GLY A 77 -1.40 15.85 -16.90
N VAL A 78 -1.95 16.43 -15.82
CA VAL A 78 -3.24 16.05 -15.23
C VAL A 78 -4.19 17.24 -15.23
N ARG A 79 -5.47 17.01 -15.55
CA ARG A 79 -6.52 18.04 -15.43
C ARG A 79 -7.18 17.96 -14.05
N GLU A 80 -7.54 19.10 -13.49
CA GLU A 80 -8.40 19.14 -12.31
C GLU A 80 -9.86 18.97 -12.71
N TRP A 81 -10.58 18.08 -12.03
CA TRP A 81 -11.98 17.82 -12.31
C TRP A 81 -12.86 19.02 -11.95
N ARG A 82 -13.77 19.39 -12.87
CA ARG A 82 -14.88 20.34 -12.65
C ARG A 82 -16.06 19.88 -13.49
N PRO A 83 -17.31 20.19 -13.12
CA PRO A 83 -18.49 19.77 -13.89
C PRO A 83 -18.53 20.34 -15.32
N ASP A 84 -17.70 21.34 -15.64
CA ASP A 84 -17.66 22.02 -16.94
C ASP A 84 -16.35 21.83 -17.72
N ILE A 85 -15.45 20.93 -17.30
CA ILE A 85 -14.18 20.67 -18.02
C ILE A 85 -14.35 20.04 -19.40
N GLY A 86 -15.58 19.63 -19.73
CA GLY A 86 -15.94 19.01 -21.00
C GLY A 86 -15.63 17.51 -21.03
N THR A 87 -15.24 17.03 -22.20
CA THR A 87 -15.01 15.59 -22.43
C THR A 87 -13.81 15.10 -21.63
N LEU A 88 -13.99 14.03 -20.86
CA LEU A 88 -12.93 13.21 -20.27
C LEU A 88 -12.75 11.94 -21.12
N PHE A 89 -11.52 11.61 -21.48
CA PHE A 89 -11.21 10.44 -22.30
C PHE A 89 -10.93 9.22 -21.43
N ALA A 90 -11.17 8.03 -21.98
CA ALA A 90 -10.74 6.80 -21.33
C ALA A 90 -9.22 6.83 -21.11
N ASN A 91 -8.80 6.33 -19.96
CA ASN A 91 -7.45 6.33 -19.43
C ASN A 91 -6.83 7.71 -19.18
N GLU A 92 -7.63 8.78 -19.21
CA GLU A 92 -7.15 10.11 -18.89
C GLU A 92 -6.98 10.28 -17.38
N PRO A 93 -5.80 10.71 -16.89
CA PRO A 93 -5.62 11.04 -15.49
C PRO A 93 -6.32 12.36 -15.14
N VAL A 94 -6.96 12.41 -13.99
CA VAL A 94 -7.67 13.59 -13.47
C VAL A 94 -7.44 13.72 -11.96
N ILE A 95 -7.31 14.96 -11.47
CA ILE A 95 -7.32 15.25 -10.03
C ILE A 95 -8.76 15.46 -9.59
N GLY A 96 -9.22 14.66 -8.63
CA GLY A 96 -10.56 14.75 -8.06
C GLY A 96 -10.75 15.98 -7.15
N PRO A 97 -11.99 16.30 -6.75
CA PRO A 97 -12.27 17.37 -5.80
C PRO A 97 -11.61 17.18 -4.42
N ASP A 98 -11.36 15.92 -4.05
CA ASP A 98 -10.63 15.49 -2.85
C ASP A 98 -9.10 15.62 -2.98
N ARG A 99 -8.60 16.07 -4.16
CA ARG A 99 -7.19 16.21 -4.52
C ARG A 99 -6.45 14.89 -4.73
N GLU A 100 -7.17 13.78 -4.78
CA GLU A 100 -6.59 12.50 -5.14
C GLU A 100 -6.47 12.36 -6.66
N THR A 101 -5.59 11.46 -7.09
CA THR A 101 -5.40 11.17 -8.52
C THR A 101 -6.30 10.02 -8.92
N TYR A 102 -7.02 10.21 -10.02
CA TYR A 102 -7.88 9.21 -10.62
C TYR A 102 -7.48 8.96 -12.06
N ILE A 103 -7.80 7.78 -12.57
CA ILE A 103 -7.81 7.50 -14.00
C ILE A 103 -9.25 7.32 -14.48
N THR A 104 -9.59 7.98 -15.58
CA THR A 104 -10.91 7.84 -16.19
C THR A 104 -11.04 6.46 -16.82
N LEU A 105 -12.07 5.69 -16.48
CA LEU A 105 -12.30 4.35 -17.03
C LEU A 105 -13.03 4.39 -18.36
N THR A 106 -14.05 5.25 -18.47
CA THR A 106 -14.90 5.35 -19.66
C THR A 106 -14.95 6.80 -20.13
N GLN A 107 -14.84 7.03 -21.45
CA GLN A 107 -15.01 8.37 -22.01
C GLN A 107 -16.42 8.91 -21.71
N HIS A 108 -16.52 10.11 -21.17
CA HIS A 108 -17.80 10.75 -20.84
C HIS A 108 -17.69 12.29 -20.84
N GLN A 109 -18.84 12.97 -20.77
CA GLN A 109 -18.87 14.41 -20.49
C GLN A 109 -18.87 14.61 -18.98
N ALA A 110 -17.97 15.45 -18.48
CA ALA A 110 -18.03 15.89 -17.10
C ALA A 110 -19.35 16.64 -16.85
N GLN A 111 -19.97 16.38 -15.70
CA GLN A 111 -21.21 17.03 -15.26
C GLN A 111 -21.38 16.91 -13.75
N GLU A 112 -22.28 17.70 -13.18
CA GLU A 112 -22.61 17.64 -11.75
C GLU A 112 -23.08 16.24 -11.32
N GLY A 113 -22.67 15.85 -10.11
CA GLY A 113 -22.99 14.53 -9.55
C GLY A 113 -22.13 13.39 -10.09
N TRP A 114 -21.27 13.61 -11.09
CA TRP A 114 -20.36 12.61 -11.66
C TRP A 114 -18.90 12.91 -11.35
N ALA A 115 -18.63 13.46 -10.16
CA ALA A 115 -17.26 13.73 -9.74
C ALA A 115 -16.50 12.43 -9.41
N PRO A 116 -15.16 12.38 -9.59
CA PRO A 116 -14.33 11.34 -9.01
C PRO A 116 -14.60 11.22 -7.50
N GLY A 117 -14.57 9.98 -6.99
CA GLY A 117 -14.88 9.69 -5.57
C GLY A 117 -16.34 9.86 -5.17
N SER A 118 -17.23 10.23 -6.10
CA SER A 118 -18.67 10.30 -5.84
C SER A 118 -19.40 9.04 -6.26
N GLU A 119 -20.57 8.82 -5.69
CA GLU A 119 -21.47 7.73 -6.07
C GLU A 119 -21.73 7.72 -7.59
N GLY A 120 -21.98 8.86 -8.24
CA GLY A 120 -22.21 8.92 -9.69
C GLY A 120 -20.96 8.72 -10.54
N GLY A 121 -19.77 8.98 -9.98
CA GLY A 121 -18.47 8.80 -10.64
C GLY A 121 -17.85 7.40 -10.44
N ARG A 122 -18.43 6.57 -9.57
CA ARG A 122 -17.85 5.28 -9.12
C ARG A 122 -17.46 4.30 -10.22
N THR A 123 -18.16 4.31 -11.36
CA THR A 123 -17.86 3.45 -12.52
C THR A 123 -17.12 4.19 -13.64
N LEU A 124 -16.96 5.50 -13.49
CA LEU A 124 -16.34 6.39 -14.47
C LEU A 124 -14.86 6.64 -14.17
N PHE A 125 -14.45 6.49 -12.91
CA PHE A 125 -13.10 6.75 -12.44
C PHE A 125 -12.59 5.59 -11.60
N ARG A 126 -11.28 5.34 -11.70
CA ARG A 126 -10.54 4.54 -10.74
C ARG A 126 -9.66 5.45 -9.89
N LEU A 127 -9.78 5.36 -8.57
CA LEU A 127 -8.89 6.04 -7.62
C LEU A 127 -7.53 5.35 -7.63
N LEU A 128 -6.44 6.13 -7.69
CA LEU A 128 -5.07 5.62 -7.64
C LEU A 128 -4.50 5.86 -6.24
N ARG A 129 -4.18 4.79 -5.52
CA ARG A 129 -3.64 4.89 -4.15
C ARG A 129 -2.34 4.14 -4.01
N LYS A 130 -1.48 4.67 -3.13
CA LYS A 130 -0.32 3.93 -2.64
C LYS A 130 -0.74 3.13 -1.40
N GLU A 131 -0.44 1.84 -1.39
CA GLU A 131 -0.63 1.01 -0.20
C GLU A 131 0.28 1.50 0.95
N PRO A 132 -0.20 1.46 2.20
CA PRO A 132 0.61 1.77 3.36
C PRO A 132 1.76 0.76 3.50
N GLU A 133 2.93 1.24 3.95
CA GLU A 133 4.12 0.41 4.17
C GLU A 133 4.21 -0.11 5.61
N GLY A 134 3.45 0.49 6.55
CA GLY A 134 3.45 0.11 7.96
C GLY A 134 2.64 -1.15 8.23
N GLU A 135 3.17 -2.04 9.08
CA GLU A 135 2.41 -3.18 9.59
C GLU A 135 1.21 -2.70 10.43
N GLY A 136 0.03 -3.26 10.18
CA GLY A 136 -1.21 -2.86 10.87
C GLY A 136 -1.82 -1.53 10.39
N GLU A 137 -1.25 -0.90 9.36
CA GLU A 137 -1.84 0.27 8.71
C GLU A 137 -2.71 -0.19 7.54
N TYR A 138 -3.97 0.26 7.53
CA TYR A 138 -4.93 -0.09 6.48
C TYR A 138 -5.61 1.15 5.94
N LEU A 139 -5.84 1.16 4.64
CA LEU A 139 -6.68 2.16 4.00
C LEU A 139 -8.16 1.84 4.25
N ASP A 140 -8.96 2.88 4.45
CA ASP A 140 -10.41 2.75 4.42
C ASP A 140 -10.87 2.57 2.96
N PHE A 141 -11.94 1.81 2.74
CA PHE A 141 -12.57 1.69 1.41
C PHE A 141 -12.98 3.05 0.86
N ALA A 142 -12.77 3.24 -0.46
CA ALA A 142 -13.14 4.46 -1.16
C ALA A 142 -13.78 4.18 -2.54
N TRP A 143 -14.70 5.07 -2.97
CA TRP A 143 -15.40 4.93 -4.25
C TRP A 143 -14.44 4.96 -5.44
N GLY A 144 -14.59 3.98 -6.33
CA GLY A 144 -13.77 3.84 -7.53
C GLY A 144 -12.41 3.19 -7.25
N GLU A 145 -12.16 2.63 -6.08
CA GLU A 145 -10.91 1.93 -5.82
C GLU A 145 -10.82 0.58 -6.54
N HIS A 146 -9.61 0.20 -6.96
CA HIS A 146 -9.25 -1.20 -7.23
C HIS A 146 -8.41 -1.69 -6.06
N VAL A 147 -8.94 -2.65 -5.30
CA VAL A 147 -8.23 -3.24 -4.16
C VAL A 147 -7.41 -4.42 -4.66
N PRO A 148 -6.06 -4.38 -4.59
CA PRO A 148 -5.22 -5.48 -5.04
C PRO A 148 -5.43 -6.75 -4.21
N PHE A 149 -5.21 -7.92 -4.81
CA PHE A 149 -5.24 -9.18 -4.09
C PHE A 149 -4.20 -9.19 -2.94
N GLY A 150 -4.62 -9.64 -1.77
CA GLY A 150 -3.77 -9.66 -0.56
C GLY A 150 -3.67 -8.30 0.17
N ALA A 151 -4.16 -7.21 -0.42
CA ALA A 151 -4.33 -5.97 0.31
C ALA A 151 -5.50 -6.08 1.29
N VAL A 152 -5.48 -5.24 2.32
CA VAL A 152 -6.50 -5.21 3.36
C VAL A 152 -7.12 -3.81 3.39
N ARG A 153 -8.43 -3.76 3.56
CA ARG A 153 -9.19 -2.52 3.69
C ARG A 153 -10.05 -2.55 4.92
N ARG A 154 -10.16 -1.39 5.55
CA ARG A 154 -11.11 -1.17 6.65
C ARG A 154 -12.41 -0.66 6.08
N ASP A 155 -13.51 -1.23 6.55
CA ASP A 155 -14.82 -0.78 6.16
C ASP A 155 -15.31 0.34 7.09
N PRO A 156 -15.58 1.56 6.58
CA PRO A 156 -15.85 2.71 7.44
C PRO A 156 -17.19 2.62 8.21
N GLU A 157 -18.16 1.79 7.79
CA GLU A 157 -19.44 1.66 8.51
C GLU A 157 -19.40 0.67 9.68
N ASP A 158 -18.63 -0.42 9.60
CA ASP A 158 -18.55 -1.45 10.67
C ASP A 158 -17.17 -1.57 11.33
N GLY A 159 -16.13 -0.98 10.74
CA GLY A 159 -14.76 -0.97 11.23
C GLY A 159 -14.00 -2.27 11.01
N LEU A 160 -14.59 -3.27 10.36
CA LEU A 160 -13.98 -4.57 10.11
C LEU A 160 -12.98 -4.50 8.95
N LEU A 161 -12.10 -5.50 8.89
CA LEU A 161 -11.08 -5.62 7.86
C LEU A 161 -11.49 -6.67 6.84
N TYR A 162 -11.25 -6.36 5.57
CA TYR A 162 -11.58 -7.23 4.45
C TYR A 162 -10.42 -7.33 3.47
N THR A 163 -10.29 -8.49 2.84
CA THR A 163 -9.29 -8.73 1.79
C THR A 163 -9.94 -9.36 0.55
N PRO A 164 -9.54 -8.98 -0.68
CA PRO A 164 -10.04 -9.61 -1.90
C PRO A 164 -9.72 -11.10 -1.96
N ILE A 165 -10.66 -11.91 -2.46
CA ILE A 165 -10.43 -13.35 -2.67
C ILE A 165 -9.99 -13.71 -4.10
N HIS A 166 -10.07 -12.76 -5.04
CA HIS A 166 -9.66 -12.97 -6.43
C HIS A 166 -8.26 -12.46 -6.70
N GLN A 167 -7.44 -13.24 -7.40
CA GLN A 167 -6.06 -12.86 -7.74
C GLN A 167 -5.95 -11.57 -8.56
N GLY A 168 -7.00 -11.21 -9.31
CA GLY A 168 -7.04 -9.95 -10.06
C GLY A 168 -7.31 -8.72 -9.20
N GLY A 169 -7.49 -8.87 -7.89
CA GLY A 169 -8.06 -7.85 -7.04
C GLY A 169 -9.54 -7.62 -7.33
N VAL A 170 -10.12 -6.60 -6.71
CA VAL A 170 -11.55 -6.29 -6.83
C VAL A 170 -11.73 -4.79 -7.06
N THR A 171 -12.50 -4.44 -8.10
CA THR A 171 -12.91 -3.06 -8.43
C THR A 171 -14.34 -2.76 -7.98
N LEU A 172 -15.06 -3.79 -7.50
CA LEU A 172 -16.44 -3.65 -7.05
C LEU A 172 -16.44 -3.04 -5.64
N TYR A 173 -17.17 -1.94 -5.48
CA TYR A 173 -17.20 -1.17 -4.25
C TYR A 173 -18.21 -1.73 -3.22
N GLU A 174 -17.85 -1.56 -1.95
CA GLU A 174 -18.56 -1.86 -0.69
C GLU A 174 -18.79 -3.35 -0.35
N PRO A 175 -18.03 -3.90 0.61
CA PRO A 175 -18.42 -5.12 1.30
C PRO A 175 -19.67 -4.93 2.18
N HIS A 176 -20.08 -3.71 2.55
CA HIS A 176 -21.26 -3.49 3.40
C HIS A 176 -22.58 -4.08 2.88
N PHE A 177 -22.64 -4.49 1.62
CA PHE A 177 -23.70 -5.36 1.14
C PHE A 177 -23.40 -6.82 1.53
N PRO A 178 -24.04 -7.38 2.57
CA PRO A 178 -23.68 -8.70 3.13
C PRO A 178 -23.89 -9.86 2.14
N HIS A 179 -24.57 -9.61 1.02
CA HIS A 179 -24.80 -10.58 -0.05
C HIS A 179 -23.68 -10.62 -1.10
N LEU A 180 -22.72 -9.69 -1.07
CA LEU A 180 -21.53 -9.65 -1.94
C LEU A 180 -20.25 -10.21 -1.25
N VAL A 181 -20.27 -10.34 0.08
CA VAL A 181 -19.13 -10.75 0.94
C VAL A 181 -18.91 -12.27 1.02
N PRO A 182 -19.60 -13.10 0.23
CA PRO A 182 -18.96 -14.38 -0.13
C PRO A 182 -18.40 -14.41 -1.55
N SER A 183 -18.69 -13.42 -2.41
CA SER A 183 -18.29 -13.49 -3.83
C SER A 183 -17.01 -12.73 -4.17
N GLU A 184 -16.68 -11.64 -3.47
CA GLU A 184 -15.53 -10.78 -3.84
C GLU A 184 -14.52 -10.56 -2.72
N TYR A 185 -14.97 -10.54 -1.46
CA TYR A 185 -14.16 -10.26 -0.28
C TYR A 185 -14.32 -11.36 0.78
N ALA A 186 -13.30 -11.51 1.63
CA ALA A 186 -13.36 -12.28 2.86
C ALA A 186 -13.03 -11.36 4.05
N LEU A 187 -13.57 -11.69 5.22
CA LEU A 187 -13.15 -11.06 6.48
C LEU A 187 -11.66 -11.37 6.71
N TYR A 188 -10.90 -10.33 7.03
CA TYR A 188 -9.49 -10.45 7.38
C TYR A 188 -9.35 -10.50 8.89
N ASP A 189 -8.92 -11.65 9.39
CA ASP A 189 -8.44 -11.78 10.77
C ASP A 189 -6.95 -11.47 10.75
N GLU A 190 -6.54 -10.41 11.47
CA GLU A 190 -5.12 -10.15 11.70
C GLU A 190 -4.49 -11.41 12.32
N PRO A 191 -3.40 -11.94 11.73
CA PRO A 191 -2.69 -13.02 12.37
C PRO A 191 -2.24 -12.52 13.74
N ASP A 192 -2.57 -13.27 14.78
CA ASP A 192 -2.06 -13.02 16.13
C ASP A 192 -0.54 -12.86 16.01
N PRO A 193 0.06 -11.77 16.48
CA PRO A 193 1.50 -11.57 16.38
C PRO A 193 2.19 -12.85 16.83
N GLU A 194 3.15 -13.35 16.03
CA GLU A 194 3.87 -14.57 16.42
C GLU A 194 4.27 -14.42 17.88
N PRO A 195 3.89 -15.39 18.76
CA PRO A 195 4.26 -15.29 20.15
C PRO A 195 5.76 -15.06 20.18
N GLY A 196 6.16 -13.90 20.71
CA GLY A 196 7.57 -13.59 20.88
C GLY A 196 8.25 -14.76 21.60
N PRO A 197 9.58 -14.94 21.43
CA PRO A 197 10.28 -16.09 21.98
C PRO A 197 9.83 -16.34 23.42
N ASP A 198 9.45 -17.59 23.70
CA ASP A 198 8.86 -18.00 24.98
C ASP A 198 9.69 -17.38 26.12
N PRO A 199 9.08 -16.65 27.08
CA PRO A 199 9.80 -16.11 28.23
C PRO A 199 10.59 -17.17 29.02
N PHE A 200 10.32 -18.47 28.80
CA PHE A 200 11.06 -19.58 29.37
C PHE A 200 12.23 -20.11 28.52
N ASP A 201 12.45 -19.58 27.31
CA ASP A 201 13.59 -19.90 26.43
C ASP A 201 14.58 -18.71 26.29
N VAL A 202 14.55 -17.83 27.29
CA VAL A 202 15.44 -16.68 27.40
C VAL A 202 16.70 -17.10 28.18
N PRO A 203 17.92 -16.95 27.62
CA PRO A 203 19.13 -17.40 28.29
C PRO A 203 19.41 -16.59 29.57
N ASP A 204 19.85 -17.29 30.62
CA ASP A 204 20.35 -16.64 31.85
C ASP A 204 21.74 -16.06 31.59
N TRP A 205 21.95 -14.82 32.04
CA TRP A 205 23.23 -14.14 32.02
C TRP A 205 24.35 -15.03 32.56
N ASP A 206 24.10 -15.76 33.66
CA ASP A 206 25.12 -16.58 34.31
C ASP A 206 25.45 -17.86 33.51
N ASP A 207 24.55 -18.32 32.63
CA ASP A 207 24.74 -19.50 31.77
C ASP A 207 25.40 -19.17 30.42
N LEU A 208 25.42 -17.90 30.02
CA LEU A 208 26.03 -17.46 28.77
C LEU A 208 27.57 -17.49 28.83
N PRO A 209 28.26 -17.87 27.73
CA PRO A 209 29.73 -17.90 27.70
C PRO A 209 30.33 -16.49 27.85
N ALA A 210 31.55 -16.41 28.36
CA ALA A 210 32.30 -15.15 28.37
C ALA A 210 32.46 -14.62 26.94
N ASN A 211 32.29 -13.31 26.75
CA ASN A 211 32.25 -12.63 25.45
C ASN A 211 31.09 -13.05 24.52
N TYR A 212 29.97 -13.54 25.08
CA TYR A 212 28.75 -13.70 24.31
C TYR A 212 28.28 -12.36 23.74
N SER A 213 28.03 -12.29 22.43
CA SER A 213 27.60 -11.05 21.75
C SER A 213 26.08 -10.91 21.77
N PHE A 214 25.59 -9.90 22.49
CA PHE A 214 24.18 -9.53 22.53
C PHE A 214 23.80 -8.57 21.41
N ASN A 215 22.71 -8.86 20.71
CA ASN A 215 22.15 -7.97 19.68
C ASN A 215 21.06 -7.04 20.26
N VAL A 216 20.80 -5.92 19.58
CA VAL A 216 19.70 -5.02 19.97
C VAL A 216 18.36 -5.76 19.83
N GLY A 217 17.51 -5.65 20.85
CA GLY A 217 16.22 -6.34 20.94
C GLY A 217 16.31 -7.74 21.56
N GLU A 218 17.51 -8.29 21.72
CA GLU A 218 17.71 -9.57 22.38
C GLU A 218 17.32 -9.50 23.85
N ARG A 219 16.83 -10.61 24.42
CA ARG A 219 16.41 -10.70 25.82
C ARG A 219 17.26 -11.70 26.56
N PHE A 220 17.51 -11.43 27.83
CA PHE A 220 18.21 -12.33 28.73
C PHE A 220 17.67 -12.17 30.16
N THR A 221 17.81 -13.19 30.99
CA THR A 221 17.46 -13.12 32.42
C THR A 221 18.71 -12.93 33.26
N CYS A 222 18.60 -12.25 34.40
CA CYS A 222 19.67 -12.17 35.39
C CYS A 222 19.03 -12.05 36.77
N ASP A 223 19.35 -12.98 37.68
CA ASP A 223 18.72 -13.11 39.01
C ASP A 223 17.18 -13.14 38.96
N GLY A 224 16.61 -13.80 37.94
CA GLY A 224 15.16 -13.91 37.74
C GLY A 224 14.47 -12.65 37.20
N GLN A 225 15.20 -11.57 36.93
CA GLN A 225 14.68 -10.38 36.25
C GLN A 225 14.97 -10.47 34.75
N LEU A 226 13.94 -10.22 33.93
CA LEU A 226 14.06 -10.16 32.48
C LEU A 226 14.61 -8.78 32.06
N TYR A 227 15.58 -8.80 31.15
CA TYR A 227 16.16 -7.61 30.52
C TYR A 227 16.05 -7.68 29.00
N GLU A 228 15.91 -6.52 28.36
CA GLU A 228 15.96 -6.36 26.90
C GLU A 228 17.14 -5.46 26.52
N VAL A 229 17.93 -5.89 25.56
CA VAL A 229 19.14 -5.23 25.07
C VAL A 229 18.77 -4.05 24.18
N ARG A 230 19.30 -2.87 24.50
CA ARG A 230 19.08 -1.61 23.77
C ARG A 230 20.24 -1.24 22.84
N ARG A 231 21.44 -1.74 23.13
CA ARG A 231 22.66 -1.49 22.34
C ARG A 231 23.45 -2.78 22.25
N LEU A 232 24.07 -3.06 21.11
CA LEU A 232 24.90 -4.25 20.94
C LEU A 232 26.13 -4.21 21.86
N PHE A 233 26.43 -5.33 22.52
CA PHE A 233 27.61 -5.47 23.37
C PHE A 233 28.02 -6.93 23.57
N ASP A 234 29.27 -7.15 24.00
CA ASP A 234 29.77 -8.47 24.40
C ASP A 234 29.71 -8.63 25.93
N LYS A 235 29.37 -9.83 26.42
CA LYS A 235 29.29 -10.14 27.85
C LYS A 235 30.64 -9.93 28.52
N VAL A 236 30.69 -8.93 29.41
CA VAL A 236 31.81 -8.64 30.31
C VAL A 236 31.29 -8.67 31.76
N GLU A 237 32.06 -9.25 32.68
CA GLU A 237 31.66 -9.44 34.08
C GLU A 237 31.24 -8.13 34.77
N GLY A 238 31.95 -7.03 34.51
CA GLY A 238 31.64 -5.70 35.06
C GLY A 238 30.35 -5.06 34.51
N TRP A 239 29.71 -5.68 33.51
CA TRP A 239 28.50 -5.18 32.86
C TRP A 239 27.26 -6.00 33.21
N ARG A 240 27.37 -6.94 34.17
CA ARG A 240 26.23 -7.67 34.73
C ARG A 240 25.18 -6.67 35.25
N PRO A 241 23.87 -6.86 34.96
CA PRO A 241 22.84 -6.01 35.53
C PRO A 241 22.94 -5.91 37.06
N PRO A 242 22.63 -4.74 37.65
CA PRO A 242 21.99 -3.57 37.03
C PRO A 242 22.96 -2.51 36.49
N ALA A 243 24.25 -2.82 36.31
CA ALA A 243 25.31 -1.82 36.10
C ALA A 243 25.06 -0.82 34.95
N LEU A 244 24.45 -1.26 33.84
CA LEU A 244 24.18 -0.45 32.65
C LEU A 244 22.69 -0.37 32.30
N SER A 245 21.82 -0.63 33.28
CA SER A 245 20.37 -0.54 33.13
C SER A 245 19.95 0.86 32.70
N GLY A 246 19.17 0.95 31.62
CA GLY A 246 18.69 2.21 31.03
C GLY A 246 19.54 2.74 29.87
N ASP A 247 20.70 2.15 29.58
CA ASP A 247 21.52 2.48 28.41
C ASP A 247 21.73 1.27 27.49
N TYR A 248 22.42 0.23 27.99
CA TYR A 248 22.75 -0.97 27.18
C TYR A 248 21.67 -2.04 27.22
N TYR A 249 20.95 -2.13 28.33
CA TYR A 249 19.80 -3.01 28.51
C TYR A 249 18.82 -2.37 29.48
N GLN A 250 17.58 -2.83 29.53
CA GLN A 250 16.57 -2.32 30.46
C GLN A 250 15.75 -3.46 31.06
N PRO A 251 15.32 -3.34 32.33
CA PRO A 251 14.41 -4.32 32.90
C PRO A 251 13.06 -4.28 32.16
N VAL A 252 12.58 -5.46 31.78
CA VAL A 252 11.23 -5.64 31.24
C VAL A 252 10.31 -5.93 32.41
N ALA A 253 9.24 -5.13 32.56
CA ALA A 253 8.23 -5.42 33.56
C ALA A 253 7.53 -6.73 33.18
N THR A 254 7.82 -7.82 33.89
CA THR A 254 7.02 -9.03 33.82
C THR A 254 5.66 -8.70 34.44
N SER A 255 4.64 -8.54 33.60
CA SER A 255 3.25 -8.48 34.06
C SER A 255 2.86 -9.84 34.60
N VAL A 256 3.24 -10.15 35.84
CA VAL A 256 2.66 -11.28 36.54
C VAL A 256 1.27 -10.85 36.97
N ALA A 257 0.29 -11.15 36.11
CA ALA A 257 -1.11 -11.17 36.53
C ALA A 257 -1.20 -12.12 37.72
N ALA A 258 -1.52 -11.55 38.89
CA ALA A 258 -1.73 -12.27 40.12
C ALA A 258 -2.91 -13.26 39.95
N ALA A 259 -2.60 -14.51 39.60
CA ALA A 259 -3.49 -15.63 39.82
C ALA A 259 -3.11 -16.31 41.15
N GLN A 260 -3.43 -15.63 42.26
CA GLN A 260 -3.52 -16.26 43.58
C GLN A 260 -4.78 -15.75 44.28
N GLY A 261 -5.71 -16.67 44.57
CA GLY A 261 -6.69 -16.49 45.64
C GLY A 261 -8.13 -16.85 45.26
N GLY A 262 -8.50 -18.12 45.39
CA GLY A 262 -9.90 -18.53 45.36
C GLY A 262 -10.09 -20.05 45.35
N GLY A 263 -9.58 -20.73 46.37
CA GLY A 263 -9.69 -22.17 46.53
C GLY A 263 -11.11 -22.68 46.78
N GLU A 264 -11.22 -23.99 46.58
CA GLU A 264 -12.34 -24.89 46.81
C GLU A 264 -12.99 -24.75 48.20
N GLY A 265 -14.27 -25.10 48.26
CA GLY A 265 -15.02 -25.34 49.49
C GLY A 265 -16.40 -25.92 49.17
N GLU A 266 -16.48 -27.25 49.10
CA GLU A 266 -17.71 -28.03 49.12
C GLU A 266 -18.56 -27.72 50.36
N ALA A 267 -19.88 -27.58 50.16
CA ALA A 267 -20.95 -28.18 50.96
C ALA A 267 -22.28 -28.10 50.19
#